data_AF-A0AAN6WGD6-F1
#
_entry.id   AF-A0AAN6WGD6-F1
#
_cell.length_a   1.000
_cell.length_b   1.000
_cell.length_c   1.000
_cell.angle_alpha   90.00
_cell.angle_beta   90.00
_cell.angle_gamma   90.00
#
_symmetry.space_group_name_H-M   'P 1'
#
loop_
_entity.id
_entity.type
_entity.pdbx_description
1 polymer ?
#
loop_
_entity_poly.entity_id
_entity_poly.type
_entity_poly.pdbx_seq_one_letter_code
_entity_poly.pdbx_strand_id
1 'polypeptide(L)'
;MGDSRGYYQDGAYTAAPDPSPTSSQEEAECLASADAEAENKRALSSSYYASLTAQFLSLRALLHQEPPQEFIDALDKDHGIEVGSFGAKSWTFRVWTKRIRYTDPLPVQIAAMDRKSVFKILRVILGGKFIRRGYELRERTSRWIWALLARLPDRGVLDHTEVGWVRDLGKRAVLMMVSIAHMAALREEVDEELEGEEIGEEGNDDGEYHEDNDKEPESREEDLAANNEDGKTTLEVPPTNSVVISAGPKEAEDGEMDMDIDEGEVSNEGNSNNKDIEADIEAAKARILAQLEDIPEHQQEVPGVLEEVQADQEEEPVFDETKARLNMRATLNMILTVAGELYGQRDLLEFRDPFPSL
;
A
#
# COMPACT_ATOMS: atom_id res chain seq x y z
N MET A 1 17.07 -51.23 -38.45
CA MET A 1 16.31 -50.42 -37.46
C MET A 1 16.95 -49.04 -37.46
N GLY A 2 16.13 -47.99 -37.49
CA GLY A 2 16.58 -46.61 -37.47
C GLY A 2 15.33 -45.76 -37.50
N ASP A 3 15.10 -44.97 -36.45
CA ASP A 3 13.95 -44.09 -36.38
C ASP A 3 14.21 -42.88 -37.28
N SER A 4 13.44 -42.76 -38.36
CA SER A 4 13.65 -41.77 -39.42
C SER A 4 12.89 -40.47 -39.15
N ARG A 5 12.86 -40.05 -37.88
CA ARG A 5 12.05 -38.94 -37.35
C ARG A 5 12.94 -37.84 -36.75
N GLY A 6 13.97 -37.41 -37.46
CA GLY A 6 14.81 -36.28 -37.03
C GLY A 6 15.67 -35.75 -38.16
N TYR A 7 16.04 -34.48 -38.06
CA TYR A 7 16.89 -33.79 -39.04
C TYR A 7 18.13 -33.22 -38.37
N TYR A 8 19.22 -33.14 -39.12
CA TYR A 8 20.51 -32.64 -38.62
C TYR A 8 20.72 -31.22 -39.14
N GLN A 9 20.93 -30.26 -38.25
CA GLN A 9 21.19 -28.87 -38.60
C GLN A 9 22.26 -28.28 -37.66
N ASP A 10 23.20 -27.52 -38.22
CA ASP A 10 24.29 -26.82 -37.53
C ASP A 10 25.05 -27.64 -36.46
N GLY A 11 25.30 -28.91 -36.76
CA GLY A 11 26.10 -29.79 -35.89
C GLY A 11 25.31 -30.50 -34.79
N ALA A 12 23.98 -30.32 -34.72
CA ALA A 12 23.11 -31.02 -33.79
C ALA A 12 22.07 -31.88 -34.51
N TYR A 13 21.74 -33.04 -33.92
CA TYR A 13 20.61 -33.86 -34.35
C TYR A 13 19.35 -33.40 -33.62
N THR A 14 18.38 -32.86 -34.36
CA THR A 14 17.08 -32.44 -33.82
C THR A 14 16.05 -33.54 -34.08
N ALA A 15 15.50 -34.12 -33.03
CA ALA A 15 14.35 -35.01 -33.16
C ALA A 15 13.14 -34.23 -33.68
N ALA A 16 12.40 -34.80 -34.64
CA ALA A 16 11.13 -34.25 -35.04
C ALA A 16 10.12 -34.44 -33.89
N PRO A 17 9.21 -33.48 -33.66
CA PRO A 17 8.18 -33.63 -32.64
C PRO A 17 7.37 -34.91 -32.90
N ASP A 18 7.23 -35.75 -31.88
CA ASP A 18 6.50 -37.02 -32.01
C ASP A 18 5.02 -36.72 -32.32
N PRO A 19 4.45 -37.22 -33.43
CA PRO A 19 3.06 -36.96 -33.79
C PRO A 19 2.09 -37.79 -32.92
N SER A 20 2.17 -37.64 -31.60
CA SER A 20 1.05 -37.94 -30.72
C SER A 20 -0.03 -36.87 -30.98
N PRO A 21 -1.24 -37.25 -31.41
CA PRO A 21 -2.30 -36.27 -31.66
C PRO A 21 -2.87 -35.68 -30.36
N THR A 22 -2.48 -36.23 -29.20
CA THR A 22 -2.96 -35.83 -27.87
C THR A 22 -2.32 -34.53 -27.41
N SER A 23 -0.97 -34.45 -27.35
CA SER A 23 -0.25 -33.26 -26.83
C SER A 23 -0.61 -31.98 -27.60
N SER A 24 -0.55 -32.03 -28.93
CA SER A 24 -0.79 -30.84 -29.77
C SER A 24 -2.25 -30.38 -29.81
N GLN A 25 -3.20 -31.25 -29.45
CA GLN A 25 -4.61 -30.88 -29.36
C GLN A 25 -4.97 -30.37 -27.96
N GLU A 26 -4.43 -30.98 -26.90
CA GLU A 26 -4.55 -30.48 -25.52
C GLU A 26 -3.85 -29.13 -25.35
N GLU A 27 -2.65 -28.93 -25.91
CA GLU A 27 -1.96 -27.63 -25.92
C GLU A 27 -2.78 -26.55 -26.66
N ALA A 28 -3.40 -26.89 -27.80
CA ALA A 28 -4.23 -25.96 -28.55
C ALA A 28 -5.56 -25.62 -27.84
N GLU A 29 -6.16 -26.59 -27.15
CA GLU A 29 -7.37 -26.39 -26.33
C GLU A 29 -7.06 -25.55 -25.08
N CYS A 30 -5.92 -25.78 -24.41
CA CYS A 30 -5.43 -24.96 -23.29
C CYS A 30 -5.08 -23.51 -23.69
N LEU A 31 -4.49 -23.30 -24.87
CA LEU A 31 -4.25 -21.95 -25.39
C LEU A 31 -5.57 -21.24 -25.72
N ALA A 32 -6.54 -21.95 -26.31
CA ALA A 32 -7.85 -21.39 -26.62
C ALA A 32 -8.67 -21.05 -25.35
N SER A 33 -8.54 -21.82 -24.26
CA SER A 33 -9.17 -21.48 -22.98
C SER A 33 -8.50 -20.25 -22.32
N ALA A 34 -7.18 -20.18 -22.32
CA ALA A 34 -6.44 -19.04 -21.76
C ALA A 34 -6.74 -17.72 -22.50
N ASP A 35 -6.87 -17.75 -23.83
CA ASP A 35 -7.28 -16.57 -24.62
C ASP A 35 -8.71 -16.11 -24.27
N ALA A 36 -9.64 -17.06 -24.07
CA ALA A 36 -11.03 -16.76 -23.67
C ALA A 36 -11.12 -16.19 -22.24
N GLU A 37 -10.34 -16.71 -21.30
CA GLU A 37 -10.20 -16.17 -19.94
C GLU A 37 -9.64 -14.76 -19.95
N ALA A 38 -8.57 -14.51 -20.74
CA ALA A 38 -8.00 -13.18 -20.91
C ALA A 38 -8.98 -12.19 -21.56
N GLU A 39 -9.82 -12.61 -22.50
CA GLU A 39 -10.89 -11.78 -23.07
C GLU A 39 -11.98 -11.47 -22.03
N ASN A 40 -12.42 -12.47 -21.26
CA ASN A 40 -13.39 -12.29 -20.17
C ASN A 40 -12.86 -11.32 -19.09
N LYS A 41 -11.61 -11.46 -18.65
CA LYS A 41 -10.96 -10.56 -17.68
C LYS A 41 -10.89 -9.12 -18.19
N ARG A 42 -10.58 -8.92 -19.49
CA ARG A 42 -10.60 -7.59 -20.15
C ARG A 42 -12.02 -7.01 -20.20
N ALA A 43 -13.03 -7.81 -20.55
CA ALA A 43 -14.43 -7.37 -20.62
C ALA A 43 -14.98 -6.97 -19.25
N LEU A 44 -14.74 -7.79 -18.22
CA LEU A 44 -15.10 -7.50 -16.83
C LEU A 44 -14.42 -6.22 -16.35
N SER A 45 -13.11 -6.10 -16.53
CA SER A 45 -12.34 -4.90 -16.16
C SER A 45 -12.86 -3.64 -16.86
N SER A 46 -13.16 -3.72 -18.16
CA SER A 46 -13.73 -2.61 -18.93
C SER A 46 -15.10 -2.17 -18.37
N SER A 47 -15.98 -3.12 -18.06
CA SER A 47 -17.29 -2.83 -17.46
C SER A 47 -17.18 -2.22 -16.05
N TYR A 48 -16.22 -2.68 -15.25
CA TYR A 48 -15.91 -2.14 -13.93
C TYR A 48 -15.45 -0.68 -14.00
N TYR A 49 -14.50 -0.35 -14.89
CA TYR A 49 -14.04 1.04 -15.06
C TYR A 49 -15.13 1.94 -15.65
N ALA A 50 -15.95 1.45 -16.58
CA ALA A 50 -17.09 2.20 -17.09
C ALA A 50 -18.10 2.56 -15.98
N SER A 51 -18.41 1.61 -15.09
CA SER A 51 -19.25 1.84 -13.91
C SER A 51 -18.61 2.83 -12.93
N LEU A 52 -17.32 2.67 -12.63
CA LEU A 52 -16.58 3.56 -11.73
C LEU A 52 -16.56 5.00 -12.25
N THR A 53 -16.25 5.20 -13.53
CA THR A 53 -16.24 6.53 -14.16
C THR A 53 -17.65 7.13 -14.22
N ALA A 54 -18.70 6.34 -14.47
CA ALA A 54 -20.08 6.81 -14.41
C ALA A 54 -20.50 7.28 -13.01
N GLN A 55 -20.16 6.51 -11.97
CA GLN A 55 -20.41 6.88 -10.57
C GLN A 55 -19.64 8.15 -10.16
N PHE A 56 -18.37 8.27 -10.59
CA PHE A 56 -17.57 9.49 -10.37
C PHE A 56 -18.22 10.73 -10.98
N LEU A 57 -18.65 10.64 -12.24
CA LEU A 57 -19.27 11.75 -12.95
C LEU A 57 -20.61 12.15 -12.33
N SER A 58 -21.39 11.19 -11.81
CA SER A 58 -22.61 11.47 -11.05
C SER A 58 -22.31 12.22 -9.74
N LEU A 59 -21.33 11.76 -8.96
CA LEU A 59 -20.91 12.45 -7.72
C LEU A 59 -20.37 13.85 -8.01
N ARG A 60 -19.55 14.01 -9.05
CA ARG A 60 -19.02 15.30 -9.53
C ARG A 60 -20.14 16.26 -9.91
N ALA A 61 -21.14 15.80 -10.65
CA ALA A 61 -22.31 16.61 -11.03
C ALA A 61 -23.17 17.03 -9.82
N LEU A 62 -23.16 16.27 -8.72
CA LEU A 62 -23.76 16.66 -7.45
C LEU A 62 -22.91 17.70 -6.72
N LEU A 63 -21.62 17.43 -6.51
CA LEU A 63 -20.71 18.29 -5.74
C LEU A 63 -20.35 19.62 -6.41
N HIS A 64 -20.67 19.80 -7.69
CA HIS A 64 -20.51 21.05 -8.43
C HIS A 64 -21.77 21.94 -8.41
N GLN A 65 -22.87 21.50 -7.78
CA GLN A 65 -24.04 22.34 -7.54
C GLN A 65 -23.77 23.27 -6.34
N GLU A 66 -24.34 24.48 -6.37
CA GLU A 66 -24.25 25.40 -5.23
C GLU A 66 -25.15 24.90 -4.09
N PRO A 67 -24.59 24.58 -2.90
CA PRO A 67 -25.39 24.09 -1.79
C PRO A 67 -26.25 25.22 -1.19
N PRO A 68 -27.51 24.94 -0.79
CA PRO A 68 -28.35 25.92 -0.10
C PRO A 68 -27.71 26.37 1.22
N GLN A 69 -27.72 27.69 1.48
CA GLN A 69 -27.03 28.30 2.63
C GLN A 69 -27.49 27.73 3.98
N GLU A 70 -28.77 27.39 4.12
CA GLU A 70 -29.35 26.77 5.32
C GLU A 70 -28.60 25.50 5.75
N PHE A 71 -28.12 24.68 4.81
CA PHE A 71 -27.35 23.48 5.11
C PHE A 71 -25.87 23.76 5.39
N ILE A 72 -25.33 24.90 4.96
CA ILE A 72 -23.97 25.35 5.27
C ILE A 72 -23.92 25.88 6.71
N ASP A 73 -24.90 26.69 7.09
CA ASP A 73 -25.02 27.26 8.44
C ASP A 73 -25.33 26.18 9.50
N ALA A 74 -25.93 25.07 9.08
CA ALA A 74 -26.17 23.89 9.92
C ALA A 74 -24.96 22.95 10.08
N LEU A 75 -23.81 23.22 9.43
CA LEU A 75 -22.61 22.39 9.58
C LEU A 75 -22.00 22.50 10.98
N ASP A 76 -21.75 21.35 11.61
CA ASP A 76 -21.05 21.30 12.88
C ASP A 76 -19.56 21.70 12.75
N LYS A 77 -18.94 22.06 13.87
CA LYS A 77 -17.56 22.54 14.00
C LYS A 77 -16.52 21.58 13.43
N ASP A 78 -16.79 20.28 13.41
CA ASP A 78 -15.90 19.29 12.79
C ASP A 78 -16.04 19.22 11.25
N HIS A 79 -17.14 19.72 10.70
CA HIS A 79 -17.43 19.80 9.26
C HIS A 79 -17.15 21.19 8.64
N GLY A 80 -16.28 22.00 9.27
CA GLY A 80 -15.91 23.31 8.74
C GLY A 80 -15.32 23.24 7.31
N ILE A 81 -15.67 24.22 6.47
CA ILE A 81 -15.32 24.27 5.03
C ILE A 81 -13.95 24.90 4.75
N GLU A 82 -13.48 25.81 5.61
CA GLU A 82 -12.25 26.56 5.39
C GLU A 82 -11.00 25.80 5.86
N VAL A 83 -9.94 25.83 5.04
CA VAL A 83 -8.64 25.25 5.38
C VAL A 83 -7.62 26.37 5.52
N GLY A 84 -7.02 26.51 6.72
CA GLY A 84 -5.98 27.51 7.00
C GLY A 84 -4.74 27.38 6.11
N SER A 85 -3.81 28.34 6.22
CA SER A 85 -2.50 28.23 5.56
C SER A 85 -1.63 27.15 6.20
N PHE A 86 -0.64 26.66 5.45
CA PHE A 86 0.46 25.86 5.99
C PHE A 86 1.61 26.79 6.44
N GLY A 87 2.33 26.37 7.48
CA GLY A 87 3.46 27.10 8.04
C GLY A 87 3.90 26.49 9.37
N ALA A 88 5.11 26.79 9.84
CA ALA A 88 5.73 26.12 11.00
C ALA A 88 4.90 26.15 12.30
N LYS A 89 4.07 27.19 12.50
CA LYS A 89 3.18 27.35 13.66
C LYS A 89 1.71 26.95 13.37
N SER A 90 1.43 26.41 12.18
CA SER A 90 0.07 26.14 11.74
C SER A 90 -0.45 24.80 12.25
N TRP A 91 -1.54 24.85 13.01
CA TRP A 91 -2.24 23.65 13.47
C TRP A 91 -3.05 22.96 12.35
N THR A 92 -3.24 23.61 11.18
CA THR A 92 -4.07 23.11 10.05
C THR A 92 -3.80 21.65 9.70
N PHE A 93 -2.53 21.25 9.57
CA PHE A 93 -2.17 19.88 9.23
C PHE A 93 -2.63 18.87 10.31
N ARG A 94 -2.54 19.23 11.60
CA ARG A 94 -2.97 18.40 12.73
C ARG A 94 -4.50 18.33 12.83
N VAL A 95 -5.22 19.45 12.64
CA VAL A 95 -6.71 19.46 12.58
C VAL A 95 -7.20 18.51 11.50
N TRP A 96 -6.74 18.72 10.27
CA TRP A 96 -7.25 17.99 9.12
C TRP A 96 -6.79 16.53 9.14
N THR A 97 -5.59 16.23 9.64
CA THR A 97 -5.18 14.84 9.91
C THR A 97 -6.11 14.15 10.93
N LYS A 98 -6.61 14.87 11.94
CA LYS A 98 -7.62 14.33 12.87
C LYS A 98 -8.97 14.15 12.18
N ARG A 99 -9.51 15.19 11.52
CA ARG A 99 -10.81 15.14 10.82
C ARG A 99 -10.88 14.00 9.79
N ILE A 100 -9.88 13.86 8.91
CA ILE A 100 -9.86 12.80 7.88
C ILE A 100 -9.86 11.38 8.51
N ARG A 101 -9.35 11.21 9.74
CA ARG A 101 -9.35 9.91 10.45
C ARG A 101 -10.65 9.61 11.20
N TYR A 102 -11.36 10.63 11.70
CA TYR A 102 -12.44 10.46 12.67
C TYR A 102 -13.81 11.01 12.23
N THR A 103 -13.86 11.82 11.17
CA THR A 103 -15.07 12.47 10.63
C THR A 103 -15.25 12.08 9.16
N ASP A 104 -16.43 11.60 8.76
CA ASP A 104 -16.74 11.32 7.35
C ASP A 104 -17.08 12.60 6.57
N PRO A 105 -16.76 12.70 5.27
CA PRO A 105 -17.00 13.91 4.48
C PRO A 105 -18.48 14.07 4.12
N LEU A 106 -19.09 15.20 4.49
CA LEU A 106 -20.47 15.50 4.09
C LEU A 106 -20.51 16.11 2.67
N PRO A 107 -21.46 15.69 1.79
CA PRO A 107 -21.56 16.24 0.44
C PRO A 107 -21.74 17.78 0.41
N VAL A 108 -22.53 18.33 1.34
CA VAL A 108 -22.73 19.78 1.50
C VAL A 108 -21.43 20.49 1.85
N GLN A 109 -20.66 19.96 2.81
CA GLN A 109 -19.36 20.49 3.18
C GLN A 109 -18.43 20.55 1.96
N ILE A 110 -18.28 19.44 1.24
CA ILE A 110 -17.38 19.33 0.09
C ILE A 110 -17.83 20.22 -1.07
N ALA A 111 -19.13 20.32 -1.35
CA ALA A 111 -19.66 21.24 -2.37
C ALA A 111 -19.32 22.71 -2.05
N ALA A 112 -19.50 23.11 -0.77
CA ALA A 112 -19.18 24.45 -0.28
C ALA A 112 -17.67 24.76 -0.19
N MET A 113 -16.78 23.76 -0.28
CA MET A 113 -15.33 24.00 -0.26
C MET A 113 -14.85 24.72 -1.53
N ASP A 114 -13.90 25.66 -1.36
CA ASP A 114 -13.20 26.30 -2.47
C ASP A 114 -12.04 25.42 -3.01
N ARG A 115 -11.66 25.66 -4.27
CA ARG A 115 -10.55 24.98 -4.98
C ARG A 115 -9.26 24.90 -4.15
N LYS A 116 -8.88 25.99 -3.46
CA LYS A 116 -7.64 26.03 -2.67
C LYS A 116 -7.77 25.19 -1.40
N SER A 117 -8.92 25.20 -0.74
CA SER A 117 -9.15 24.33 0.43
C SER A 117 -9.15 22.84 0.05
N VAL A 118 -9.78 22.45 -1.06
CA VAL A 118 -9.75 21.06 -1.56
C VAL A 118 -8.30 20.61 -1.81
N PHE A 119 -7.49 21.41 -2.51
CA PHE A 119 -6.07 21.10 -2.72
C PHE A 119 -5.22 21.12 -1.45
N LYS A 120 -5.55 21.97 -0.46
CA LYS A 120 -4.90 21.89 0.86
C LYS A 120 -5.21 20.57 1.56
N ILE A 121 -6.46 20.11 1.58
CA ILE A 121 -6.78 18.79 2.18
C ILE A 121 -6.07 17.66 1.42
N LEU A 122 -6.04 17.71 0.09
CA LEU A 122 -5.27 16.75 -0.71
C LEU A 122 -3.78 16.75 -0.31
N ARG A 123 -3.18 17.93 -0.08
CA ARG A 123 -1.81 18.05 0.45
C ARG A 123 -1.65 17.54 1.89
N VAL A 124 -2.70 17.55 2.73
CA VAL A 124 -2.67 16.88 4.06
C VAL A 124 -2.66 15.36 3.90
N ILE A 125 -3.46 14.82 2.96
CA ILE A 125 -3.46 13.39 2.64
C ILE A 125 -2.08 12.94 2.12
N LEU A 126 -1.48 13.73 1.21
CA LEU A 126 -0.14 13.50 0.69
C LEU A 126 0.96 13.67 1.76
N GLY A 127 0.91 14.69 2.61
CA GLY A 127 1.91 14.83 3.69
C GLY A 127 1.80 13.72 4.75
N GLY A 128 0.61 13.17 4.97
CA GLY A 128 0.33 12.25 6.06
C GLY A 128 0.79 10.80 5.85
N LYS A 129 0.38 9.95 6.80
CA LYS A 129 0.50 8.47 6.75
C LYS A 129 -0.83 7.84 6.30
N PHE A 130 -1.45 8.40 5.26
CA PHE A 130 -2.77 7.95 4.75
C PHE A 130 -2.66 6.92 3.62
N ILE A 131 -1.66 7.08 2.75
CA ILE A 131 -1.38 6.19 1.62
C ILE A 131 0.11 5.85 1.71
N ARG A 132 0.45 4.77 2.44
CA ARG A 132 1.82 4.30 2.69
C ARG A 132 1.86 2.77 2.83
N ARG A 133 2.92 2.15 2.31
CA ARG A 133 3.18 0.71 2.44
C ARG A 133 3.12 0.27 3.91
N GLY A 134 2.51 -0.90 4.17
CA GLY A 134 2.32 -1.45 5.52
C GLY A 134 1.24 -0.79 6.37
N TYR A 135 0.51 0.22 5.86
CA TYR A 135 -0.62 0.84 6.55
C TYR A 135 -1.92 0.58 5.79
N GLU A 136 -2.97 0.22 6.53
CA GLU A 136 -4.31 0.04 5.99
C GLU A 136 -4.94 1.39 5.58
N LEU A 137 -5.57 1.42 4.40
CA LEU A 137 -6.30 2.57 3.89
C LEU A 137 -7.76 2.49 4.36
N ARG A 138 -8.07 3.16 5.47
CA ARG A 138 -9.42 3.19 6.07
C ARG A 138 -10.48 3.70 5.09
N GLU A 139 -11.69 3.15 5.15
CA GLU A 139 -12.86 3.57 4.34
C GLU A 139 -13.17 5.07 4.44
N ARG A 140 -13.05 5.65 5.63
CA ARG A 140 -13.25 7.10 5.81
C ARG A 140 -12.26 7.91 4.97
N THR A 141 -11.01 7.46 4.89
CA THR A 141 -9.98 8.10 4.07
C THR A 141 -10.28 7.94 2.57
N SER A 142 -10.81 6.78 2.14
CA SER A 142 -11.21 6.60 0.73
C SER A 142 -12.39 7.49 0.34
N ARG A 143 -13.42 7.63 1.21
CA ARG A 143 -14.51 8.61 1.03
C ARG A 143 -13.98 10.03 0.88
N TRP A 144 -13.04 10.45 1.73
CA TRP A 144 -12.39 11.77 1.61
C TRP A 144 -11.68 11.92 0.27
N ILE A 145 -10.86 10.96 -0.15
CA ILE A 145 -10.15 11.03 -1.44
C ILE A 145 -11.14 11.12 -2.61
N TRP A 146 -12.19 10.29 -2.61
CA TRP A 146 -13.20 10.28 -3.67
C TRP A 146 -13.95 11.60 -3.79
N ALA A 147 -14.44 12.14 -2.66
CA ALA A 147 -15.19 13.39 -2.63
C ALA A 147 -14.29 14.60 -3.01
N LEU A 148 -13.04 14.64 -2.53
CA LEU A 148 -12.09 15.70 -2.89
C LEU A 148 -11.76 15.66 -4.39
N LEU A 149 -11.47 14.48 -4.95
CA LEU A 149 -11.22 14.31 -6.39
C LEU A 149 -12.45 14.71 -7.21
N ALA A 150 -13.66 14.32 -6.79
CA ALA A 150 -14.90 14.68 -7.47
C ALA A 150 -15.17 16.18 -7.47
N ARG A 151 -14.70 16.92 -6.44
CA ARG A 151 -14.84 18.38 -6.30
C ARG A 151 -13.80 19.21 -7.07
N LEU A 152 -12.69 18.60 -7.51
CA LEU A 152 -11.64 19.29 -8.26
C LEU A 152 -12.16 19.83 -9.62
N PRO A 153 -11.71 21.00 -10.11
CA PRO A 153 -12.01 21.47 -11.46
C PRO A 153 -11.64 20.48 -12.57
N ASP A 154 -12.16 20.70 -13.78
CA ASP A 154 -11.77 19.93 -14.97
C ASP A 154 -10.32 20.23 -15.37
N ARG A 155 -9.66 19.27 -16.02
CA ARG A 155 -8.21 19.33 -16.36
C ARG A 155 -7.77 20.61 -17.11
N GLY A 156 -8.65 21.26 -17.87
CA GLY A 156 -8.34 22.48 -18.60
C GLY A 156 -8.36 23.77 -17.77
N VAL A 157 -8.82 23.68 -16.51
CA VAL A 157 -8.94 24.80 -15.56
C VAL A 157 -7.86 24.71 -14.46
N LEU A 158 -7.16 23.58 -14.36
CA LEU A 158 -6.10 23.31 -13.39
C LEU A 158 -4.74 23.83 -13.84
N ASP A 159 -3.94 24.26 -12.87
CA ASP A 159 -2.56 24.69 -13.09
C ASP A 159 -1.61 23.48 -13.10
N HIS A 160 -0.42 23.63 -13.68
CA HIS A 160 0.58 22.56 -13.74
C HIS A 160 0.97 21.99 -12.36
N THR A 161 0.98 22.82 -11.32
CA THR A 161 1.25 22.43 -9.92
C THR A 161 0.13 21.55 -9.34
N GLU A 162 -1.12 21.88 -9.67
CA GLU A 162 -2.31 21.15 -9.22
C GLU A 162 -2.45 19.80 -9.91
N VAL A 163 -2.22 19.75 -11.23
CA VAL A 163 -2.09 18.48 -11.97
C VAL A 163 -0.93 17.66 -11.41
N GLY A 164 0.16 18.31 -10.97
CA GLY A 164 1.25 17.69 -10.22
C GLY A 164 0.79 17.01 -8.93
N TRP A 165 -0.03 17.67 -8.09
CA TRP A 165 -0.54 17.05 -6.87
C TRP A 165 -1.48 15.87 -7.12
N VAL A 166 -2.29 15.90 -8.18
CA VAL A 166 -3.07 14.73 -8.62
C VAL A 166 -2.15 13.61 -9.10
N ARG A 167 -1.04 13.95 -9.78
CA ARG A 167 -0.02 12.97 -10.21
C ARG A 167 0.74 12.34 -9.05
N ASP A 168 1.04 13.09 -8.01
CA ASP A 168 1.70 12.55 -6.81
C ASP A 168 0.77 11.65 -6.00
N LEU A 169 -0.55 11.90 -6.02
CA LEU A 169 -1.55 10.96 -5.50
C LEU A 169 -1.56 9.67 -6.35
N GLY A 170 -1.58 9.81 -7.67
CA GLY A 170 -1.55 8.69 -8.61
C GLY A 170 -0.32 7.79 -8.45
N LYS A 171 0.89 8.37 -8.38
CA LYS A 171 2.15 7.64 -8.12
C LYS A 171 2.12 6.85 -6.81
N ARG A 172 1.51 7.40 -5.76
CA ARG A 172 1.33 6.69 -4.48
C ARG A 172 0.34 5.55 -4.60
N ALA A 173 -0.72 5.72 -5.40
CA ALA A 173 -1.64 4.63 -5.68
C ALA A 173 -0.94 3.49 -6.43
N VAL A 174 -0.08 3.79 -7.41
CA VAL A 174 0.79 2.80 -8.06
C VAL A 174 1.69 2.08 -7.05
N LEU A 175 2.41 2.82 -6.20
CA LEU A 175 3.30 2.24 -5.19
C LEU A 175 2.56 1.30 -4.22
N MET A 176 1.32 1.63 -3.85
CA MET A 176 0.47 0.75 -3.04
C MET A 176 0.00 -0.48 -3.82
N MET A 177 -0.42 -0.34 -5.08
CA MET A 177 -0.83 -1.47 -5.93
C MET A 177 0.32 -2.48 -6.10
N VAL A 178 1.52 -1.99 -6.44
CA VAL A 178 2.74 -2.82 -6.54
C VAL A 178 3.07 -3.48 -5.19
N SER A 179 2.91 -2.76 -4.07
CA SER A 179 3.11 -3.37 -2.75
C SER A 179 2.06 -4.44 -2.42
N ILE A 180 0.82 -4.33 -2.88
CA ILE A 180 -0.21 -5.36 -2.67
C ILE A 180 0.12 -6.60 -3.50
N ALA A 181 0.52 -6.42 -4.77
CA ALA A 181 0.93 -7.53 -5.64
C ALA A 181 2.14 -8.28 -5.08
N HIS A 182 3.19 -7.56 -4.66
CA HIS A 182 4.37 -8.16 -4.05
C HIS A 182 4.06 -8.90 -2.73
N MET A 183 3.18 -8.35 -1.88
CA MET A 183 2.73 -9.03 -0.65
C MET A 183 1.75 -10.19 -0.90
N ALA A 184 1.23 -10.34 -2.12
CA ALA A 184 0.43 -11.50 -2.52
C ALA A 184 1.35 -12.63 -3.02
N ALA A 185 2.30 -12.32 -3.92
CA ALA A 185 3.30 -13.28 -4.39
C ALA A 185 4.12 -13.88 -3.24
N LEU A 186 4.61 -13.06 -2.29
CA LEU A 186 5.31 -13.54 -1.09
C LEU A 186 4.45 -14.39 -0.13
N ARG A 187 3.12 -14.43 -0.32
CA ARG A 187 2.24 -15.34 0.44
C ARG A 187 2.07 -16.65 -0.31
N GLU A 188 1.82 -16.56 -1.62
CA GLU A 188 1.76 -17.70 -2.53
C GLU A 188 3.04 -18.56 -2.43
N GLU A 189 4.23 -17.94 -2.48
CA GLU A 189 5.53 -18.63 -2.30
C GLU A 189 5.66 -19.37 -0.94
N VAL A 190 5.12 -18.80 0.15
CA VAL A 190 5.20 -19.40 1.50
C VAL A 190 4.12 -20.47 1.70
N ASP A 191 2.92 -20.25 1.16
CA ASP A 191 1.83 -21.22 1.19
C ASP A 191 2.22 -22.46 0.35
N GLU A 192 2.89 -22.28 -0.80
CA GLU A 192 3.48 -23.37 -1.61
C GLU A 192 4.60 -24.14 -0.86
N GLU A 193 5.48 -23.44 -0.12
CA GLU A 193 6.54 -24.09 0.67
C GLU A 193 5.95 -24.94 1.82
N LEU A 194 4.85 -24.48 2.45
CA LEU A 194 4.15 -25.21 3.50
C LEU A 194 3.30 -26.39 2.97
N GLU A 195 2.77 -26.32 1.76
CA GLU A 195 2.11 -27.46 1.10
C GLU A 195 3.12 -28.52 0.61
N GLY A 196 4.42 -28.18 0.52
CA GLY A 196 5.51 -29.11 0.23
C GLY A 196 5.95 -29.99 1.40
N GLU A 197 5.64 -29.62 2.65
CA GLU A 197 5.95 -30.39 3.86
C GLU A 197 4.81 -31.37 4.23
N GLU A 198 4.48 -32.28 3.31
CA GLU A 198 3.61 -33.43 3.62
C GLU A 198 4.34 -34.34 4.63
N ILE A 199 3.91 -34.28 5.91
CA ILE A 199 4.53 -35.02 7.02
C ILE A 199 4.37 -36.53 6.77
N GLY A 200 5.45 -37.14 6.26
CA GLY A 200 5.60 -38.58 6.24
C GLY A 200 5.74 -39.14 7.66
N GLU A 201 4.67 -39.73 8.19
CA GLU A 201 4.72 -40.56 9.40
C GLU A 201 5.55 -41.84 9.14
N GLU A 202 6.88 -41.79 9.30
CA GLU A 202 7.68 -43.00 9.51
C GLU A 202 8.64 -42.89 10.70
N GLY A 203 8.28 -43.61 11.78
CA GLY A 203 9.21 -44.45 12.54
C GLY A 203 10.24 -43.79 13.45
N ASN A 204 10.08 -44.00 14.77
CA ASN A 204 11.23 -44.09 15.67
C ASN A 204 12.20 -45.19 15.18
N ASP A 205 13.48 -44.86 15.05
CA ASP A 205 14.58 -45.82 15.23
C ASP A 205 15.75 -45.11 15.93
N ASP A 206 16.33 -45.76 16.94
CA ASP A 206 17.12 -45.11 17.98
C ASP A 206 18.63 -45.37 17.89
N GLY A 207 19.29 -44.48 17.14
CA GLY A 207 20.63 -43.96 17.45
C GLY A 207 21.87 -44.85 17.28
N GLU A 208 22.89 -44.29 16.63
CA GLU A 208 24.29 -44.55 17.03
C GLU A 208 25.15 -43.31 16.78
N TYR A 209 26.08 -43.01 17.70
CA TYR A 209 27.02 -41.91 17.56
C TYR A 209 28.19 -42.33 16.66
N HIS A 210 28.61 -41.45 15.73
CA HIS A 210 29.99 -41.48 15.27
C HIS A 210 30.57 -40.07 15.11
N GLU A 211 31.60 -39.82 15.91
CA GLU A 211 32.47 -38.66 15.92
C GLU A 211 33.65 -38.92 14.96
N ASP A 212 33.93 -37.97 14.05
CA ASP A 212 35.18 -37.71 13.31
C ASP A 212 34.81 -36.79 12.11
N ASN A 213 34.92 -35.46 12.22
CA ASN A 213 36.13 -34.63 12.13
C ASN A 213 36.69 -34.43 10.69
N ASP A 214 37.24 -33.23 10.46
CA ASP A 214 37.99 -32.73 9.30
C ASP A 214 37.26 -32.22 8.02
N LYS A 215 37.19 -30.87 7.97
CA LYS A 215 37.67 -29.96 6.88
C LYS A 215 36.69 -29.36 5.88
N GLU A 216 36.54 -28.05 6.03
CA GLU A 216 36.25 -27.06 4.99
C GLU A 216 37.22 -27.18 3.79
N PRO A 217 36.81 -26.63 2.63
CA PRO A 217 37.73 -25.85 1.83
C PRO A 217 37.21 -24.40 1.62
N GLU A 218 38.03 -23.44 2.03
CA GLU A 218 37.95 -22.05 1.55
C GLU A 218 38.01 -22.00 0.02
N SER A 219 37.27 -21.07 -0.60
CA SER A 219 37.59 -20.55 -1.93
C SER A 219 37.48 -19.03 -1.99
N ARG A 220 38.33 -18.39 -1.17
CA ARG A 220 39.21 -17.25 -1.47
C ARG A 220 38.79 -16.23 -2.56
N GLU A 221 38.87 -14.97 -2.15
CA GLU A 221 38.72 -13.74 -2.93
C GLU A 221 39.70 -13.62 -4.12
N GLU A 222 39.28 -12.94 -5.20
CA GLU A 222 40.17 -12.24 -6.13
C GLU A 222 39.77 -10.76 -6.22
N ASP A 223 40.39 -9.95 -5.37
CA ASP A 223 40.45 -8.50 -5.51
C ASP A 223 41.65 -8.15 -6.41
N LEU A 224 41.43 -7.41 -7.51
CA LEU A 224 42.51 -6.99 -8.43
C LEU A 224 42.60 -5.47 -8.49
N ALA A 225 43.34 -4.89 -7.55
CA ALA A 225 43.76 -3.49 -7.55
C ALA A 225 45.29 -3.36 -7.35
N ALA A 226 45.97 -2.78 -8.35
CA ALA A 226 47.31 -2.21 -8.28
C ALA A 226 47.42 -1.14 -9.39
N ASN A 227 47.65 0.15 -9.08
CA ASN A 227 48.96 0.82 -8.90
C ASN A 227 49.87 0.69 -10.16
N ASN A 228 50.59 1.68 -10.70
CA ASN A 228 50.86 3.10 -10.41
C ASN A 228 51.40 3.76 -11.75
N GLU A 229 51.89 5.00 -11.92
CA GLU A 229 52.34 6.09 -11.03
C GLU A 229 52.31 7.48 -11.76
N ASP A 230 52.39 8.57 -10.97
CA ASP A 230 52.92 9.94 -11.21
C ASP A 230 53.09 10.59 -12.62
N GLY A 231 52.77 11.90 -12.68
CA GLY A 231 52.96 12.77 -13.86
C GLY A 231 52.90 14.29 -13.59
N LYS A 232 53.67 14.79 -12.61
CA LYS A 232 53.69 16.21 -12.20
C LYS A 232 54.53 17.12 -13.13
N THR A 233 53.91 18.01 -13.89
CA THR A 233 54.59 19.23 -14.41
C THR A 233 53.70 20.48 -14.47
N THR A 234 54.13 21.47 -13.69
CA THR A 234 53.78 22.90 -13.70
C THR A 234 54.01 23.57 -15.08
N LEU A 235 53.24 24.61 -15.45
CA LEU A 235 53.72 25.99 -15.72
C LEU A 235 52.68 26.92 -16.43
N GLU A 236 52.46 28.07 -15.80
CA GLU A 236 52.31 29.44 -16.37
C GLU A 236 51.18 29.86 -17.36
N VAL A 237 50.27 30.65 -16.79
CA VAL A 237 49.51 31.82 -17.33
C VAL A 237 50.49 33.00 -17.65
N PRO A 238 50.10 34.24 -18.11
CA PRO A 238 48.83 34.84 -18.62
C PRO A 238 49.11 35.75 -19.88
N PRO A 239 48.54 36.98 -20.11
CA PRO A 239 47.24 37.60 -19.76
C PRO A 239 46.47 38.25 -20.94
N THR A 240 45.27 38.76 -20.63
CA THR A 240 44.61 40.06 -20.99
C THR A 240 43.17 39.88 -21.49
N ASN A 241 42.16 40.69 -21.14
CA ASN A 241 42.12 41.86 -20.24
C ASN A 241 40.72 42.04 -19.59
N SER A 242 40.69 42.85 -18.52
CA SER A 242 39.58 43.55 -17.82
C SER A 242 38.16 43.62 -18.45
N VAL A 243 37.05 43.73 -17.69
CA VAL A 243 36.66 44.86 -16.79
C VAL A 243 35.73 44.45 -15.63
N VAL A 244 35.74 45.29 -14.57
CA VAL A 244 35.14 45.15 -13.22
C VAL A 244 33.76 45.82 -13.11
N ILE A 245 32.90 45.35 -12.16
CA ILE A 245 31.92 46.06 -11.28
C ILE A 245 31.00 44.98 -10.65
N SER A 246 30.54 44.94 -9.39
CA SER A 246 30.90 45.51 -8.07
C SER A 246 29.77 45.12 -7.09
N ALA A 247 30.10 44.53 -5.92
CA ALA A 247 29.35 44.50 -4.65
C ALA A 247 27.93 43.85 -4.55
N GLY A 248 27.73 43.04 -3.48
CA GLY A 248 26.44 42.46 -3.05
C GLY A 248 25.63 43.38 -2.10
N PRO A 249 24.61 42.86 -1.35
CA PRO A 249 24.85 41.83 -0.33
C PRO A 249 23.84 40.65 -0.30
N LYS A 250 23.93 39.82 0.76
CA LYS A 250 23.33 38.48 0.93
C LYS A 250 21.95 38.49 1.63
N GLU A 251 21.06 37.57 1.25
CA GLU A 251 20.05 36.88 2.08
C GLU A 251 19.96 35.43 1.52
N ALA A 252 20.24 34.36 2.25
CA ALA A 252 19.47 33.70 3.33
C ALA A 252 18.88 32.36 2.83
N GLU A 253 19.76 31.35 2.81
CA GLU A 253 19.55 29.94 3.18
C GLU A 253 18.14 29.52 3.67
N ASP A 254 17.60 28.45 3.08
CA ASP A 254 16.67 27.54 3.75
C ASP A 254 17.09 26.10 3.42
N GLY A 255 17.13 25.23 4.43
CA GLY A 255 17.98 24.04 4.44
C GLY A 255 17.24 22.72 4.23
N GLU A 256 17.93 21.78 3.59
CA GLU A 256 17.56 20.37 3.59
C GLU A 256 17.86 19.80 4.99
N MET A 257 16.84 19.20 5.64
CA MET A 257 16.98 18.54 6.94
C MET A 257 16.76 17.04 6.79
N ASP A 258 17.86 16.31 6.61
CA ASP A 258 17.91 14.90 6.99
C ASP A 258 17.82 14.77 8.51
N MET A 259 17.14 13.72 8.99
CA MET A 259 17.06 13.38 10.41
C MET A 259 17.35 11.90 10.57
N ASP A 260 18.63 11.58 10.73
CA ASP A 260 19.05 10.34 11.37
C ASP A 260 18.56 10.34 12.83
N ILE A 261 17.87 9.27 13.22
CA ILE A 261 17.46 9.07 14.61
C ILE A 261 18.35 7.97 15.19
N ASP A 262 19.22 8.42 16.09
CA ASP A 262 20.13 7.64 16.91
C ASP A 262 19.37 6.58 17.73
N GLU A 263 19.78 5.32 17.62
CA GLU A 263 19.12 4.18 18.26
C GLU A 263 19.70 3.98 19.67
N GLY A 264 18.89 4.25 20.70
CA GLY A 264 19.37 4.25 22.08
C GLY A 264 19.77 2.86 22.58
N GLU A 265 21.05 2.68 22.90
CA GLU A 265 21.57 1.47 23.54
C GLU A 265 20.82 1.13 24.84
N VAL A 266 20.26 -0.07 24.92
CA VAL A 266 19.77 -0.66 26.17
C VAL A 266 20.92 -1.37 26.88
N SER A 267 21.35 -0.83 28.02
CA SER A 267 22.44 -1.41 28.82
C SER A 267 22.03 -2.79 29.36
N ASN A 268 22.75 -3.82 28.92
CA ASN A 268 22.55 -5.21 29.35
C ASN A 268 23.22 -5.46 30.72
N GLU A 269 22.47 -5.31 31.81
CA GLU A 269 22.87 -5.76 33.15
C GLU A 269 21.77 -6.60 33.81
N GLY A 270 22.14 -7.76 34.39
CA GLY A 270 21.33 -8.43 35.40
C GLY A 270 20.64 -9.74 35.01
N ASN A 271 21.39 -10.77 34.62
CA ASN A 271 20.88 -12.15 34.67
C ASN A 271 20.63 -12.58 36.13
N SER A 272 19.36 -12.55 36.57
CA SER A 272 18.89 -13.24 37.78
C SER A 272 17.38 -13.47 37.74
N ASN A 273 16.97 -14.69 38.11
CA ASN A 273 15.61 -15.07 38.54
C ASN A 273 14.52 -15.30 37.48
N ASN A 274 14.79 -16.14 36.47
CA ASN A 274 13.73 -16.70 35.60
C ASN A 274 12.63 -17.48 36.36
N LYS A 275 12.88 -17.91 37.60
CA LYS A 275 11.92 -18.62 38.46
C LYS A 275 10.88 -17.72 39.13
N ASP A 276 11.19 -16.43 39.31
CA ASP A 276 10.28 -15.51 39.99
C ASP A 276 9.17 -15.06 39.04
N ILE A 277 9.50 -14.84 37.76
CA ILE A 277 8.55 -14.52 36.68
C ILE A 277 7.53 -15.65 36.50
N GLU A 278 7.97 -16.91 36.51
CA GLU A 278 7.09 -18.07 36.31
C GLU A 278 6.14 -18.27 37.50
N ALA A 279 6.62 -18.05 38.74
CA ALA A 279 5.79 -18.03 39.93
C ALA A 279 4.76 -16.88 39.94
N ASP A 280 5.14 -15.68 39.45
CA ASP A 280 4.21 -14.55 39.30
C ASP A 280 3.14 -14.79 38.22
N ILE A 281 3.49 -15.48 37.12
CA ILE A 281 2.55 -15.90 36.08
C ILE A 281 1.58 -16.97 36.62
N GLU A 282 2.06 -17.96 37.37
CA GLU A 282 1.20 -18.95 38.03
C GLU A 282 0.25 -18.30 39.06
N ALA A 283 0.76 -17.35 39.85
CA ALA A 283 -0.05 -16.58 40.80
C ALA A 283 -1.11 -15.71 40.11
N ALA A 284 -0.80 -15.12 38.95
CA ALA A 284 -1.78 -14.40 38.13
C ALA A 284 -2.84 -15.34 37.55
N LYS A 285 -2.43 -16.50 37.02
CA LYS A 285 -3.32 -17.53 36.47
C LYS A 285 -4.28 -18.09 37.54
N ALA A 286 -3.80 -18.35 38.75
CA ALA A 286 -4.62 -18.80 39.87
C ALA A 286 -5.69 -17.77 40.28
N ARG A 287 -5.38 -16.46 40.23
CA ARG A 287 -6.36 -15.39 40.50
C ARG A 287 -7.46 -15.32 39.45
N ILE A 288 -7.12 -15.48 38.17
CA ILE A 288 -8.09 -15.47 37.08
C ILE A 288 -9.00 -16.70 37.14
N LEU A 289 -8.45 -17.89 37.44
CA LEU A 289 -9.24 -19.11 37.65
C LEU A 289 -10.22 -18.97 38.83
N ALA A 290 -9.78 -18.43 39.96
CA ALA A 290 -10.67 -18.16 41.10
C ALA A 290 -11.80 -17.16 40.76
N GLN A 291 -11.54 -16.18 39.89
CA GLN A 291 -12.59 -15.27 39.39
C GLN A 291 -13.57 -15.92 38.39
N LEU A 292 -13.22 -17.06 37.78
CA LEU A 292 -14.13 -17.81 36.89
C LEU A 292 -14.95 -18.87 37.63
N GLU A 293 -14.48 -19.41 38.75
CA GLU A 293 -15.28 -20.32 39.58
C GLU A 293 -16.36 -19.59 40.41
N ASP A 294 -16.16 -18.30 40.71
CA ASP A 294 -17.12 -17.44 41.43
C ASP A 294 -18.21 -16.82 40.51
N ILE A 295 -18.63 -17.53 39.45
CA ILE A 295 -19.81 -17.19 38.64
C ILE A 295 -21.02 -17.99 39.18
N PRO A 296 -21.84 -17.44 40.10
CA PRO A 296 -23.03 -18.14 40.57
C PRO A 296 -24.06 -18.27 39.45
N GLU A 297 -24.43 -19.51 39.12
CA GLU A 297 -25.60 -19.81 38.30
C GLU A 297 -26.85 -19.21 38.96
N HIS A 298 -27.43 -18.18 38.34
CA HIS A 298 -28.76 -17.68 38.67
C HIS A 298 -29.69 -17.78 37.45
N GLN A 299 -30.11 -19.02 37.18
CA GLN A 299 -31.37 -19.25 36.51
C GLN A 299 -32.51 -18.85 37.46
N GLN A 300 -33.26 -17.80 37.10
CA GLN A 300 -34.53 -17.52 37.75
C GLN A 300 -35.55 -17.02 36.73
N GLU A 301 -36.42 -17.94 36.31
CA GLU A 301 -37.55 -17.65 35.43
C GLU A 301 -38.61 -16.80 36.15
N VAL A 302 -39.00 -15.66 35.58
CA VAL A 302 -40.33 -15.05 35.82
C VAL A 302 -40.82 -14.42 34.51
N PRO A 303 -42.10 -14.58 34.10
CA PRO A 303 -42.51 -14.23 32.74
C PRO A 303 -43.19 -12.86 32.61
N GLY A 304 -42.79 -12.12 31.57
CA GLY A 304 -43.69 -11.30 30.75
C GLY A 304 -44.18 -9.95 31.28
N VAL A 305 -43.53 -8.87 30.84
CA VAL A 305 -44.21 -7.66 30.34
C VAL A 305 -43.47 -7.21 29.07
N LEU A 306 -44.22 -6.84 28.03
CA LEU A 306 -43.69 -6.22 26.82
C LEU A 306 -43.50 -4.71 27.06
N GLU A 307 -42.28 -4.20 26.93
CA GLU A 307 -42.08 -2.78 26.61
C GLU A 307 -40.77 -2.58 25.85
N GLU A 308 -40.82 -1.77 24.80
CA GLU A 308 -39.76 -1.61 23.81
C GLU A 308 -38.67 -0.66 24.33
N VAL A 309 -37.44 -1.17 24.48
CA VAL A 309 -36.25 -0.32 24.65
C VAL A 309 -35.16 -0.83 23.71
N GLN A 310 -35.23 -0.40 22.44
CA GLN A 310 -34.09 -0.46 21.54
C GLN A 310 -33.04 0.54 22.04
N ALA A 311 -32.15 0.06 22.92
CA ALA A 311 -30.89 0.71 23.17
C ALA A 311 -29.93 0.25 22.08
N ASP A 312 -29.60 1.15 21.16
CA ASP A 312 -28.55 0.96 20.17
C ASP A 312 -27.20 0.77 20.89
N GLN A 313 -26.86 -0.48 21.19
CA GLN A 313 -25.48 -0.87 21.39
C GLN A 313 -24.91 -1.05 19.99
N GLU A 314 -24.24 0.01 19.49
CA GLU A 314 -23.38 -0.10 18.32
C GLU A 314 -22.29 -1.14 18.62
N GLU A 315 -22.51 -2.37 18.16
CA GLU A 315 -21.46 -3.38 18.09
C GLU A 315 -20.32 -2.79 17.24
N GLU A 316 -19.18 -2.48 17.87
CA GLU A 316 -17.93 -2.18 17.16
C GLU A 316 -17.72 -3.29 16.13
N PRO A 317 -17.79 -3.00 14.82
CA PRO A 317 -17.86 -4.05 13.82
C PRO A 317 -16.55 -4.82 13.84
N VAL A 318 -16.66 -6.15 14.02
CA VAL A 318 -15.53 -7.08 13.93
C VAL A 318 -14.72 -6.72 12.69
N PHE A 319 -13.41 -6.50 12.88
CA PHE A 319 -12.54 -6.00 11.84
C PHE A 319 -12.47 -6.98 10.66
N ASP A 320 -13.23 -6.69 9.61
CA ASP A 320 -13.25 -7.47 8.38
C ASP A 320 -12.04 -7.08 7.51
N GLU A 321 -10.96 -7.84 7.66
CA GLU A 321 -9.75 -7.66 6.87
C GLU A 321 -10.02 -7.80 5.36
N THR A 322 -10.98 -8.62 4.95
CA THR A 322 -11.32 -8.80 3.53
C THR A 322 -11.94 -7.52 2.97
N LYS A 323 -12.86 -6.90 3.71
CA LYS A 323 -13.46 -5.60 3.38
C LYS A 323 -12.43 -4.47 3.39
N ALA A 324 -11.47 -4.49 4.33
CA ALA A 324 -10.36 -3.54 4.35
C ALA A 324 -9.47 -3.64 3.09
N ARG A 325 -9.09 -4.87 2.70
CA ARG A 325 -8.32 -5.16 1.47
C ARG A 325 -9.10 -4.74 0.21
N LEU A 326 -10.41 -5.04 0.14
CA LEU A 326 -11.29 -4.65 -0.95
C LEU A 326 -11.43 -3.11 -1.06
N ASN A 327 -11.68 -2.41 0.06
CA ASN A 327 -11.72 -0.95 0.09
C ASN A 327 -10.39 -0.35 -0.39
N MET A 328 -9.25 -0.89 0.07
CA MET A 328 -7.95 -0.44 -0.39
C MET A 328 -7.82 -0.58 -1.91
N ARG A 329 -8.04 -1.78 -2.47
CA ARG A 329 -7.91 -2.03 -3.93
C ARG A 329 -8.89 -1.21 -4.76
N ALA A 330 -10.13 -1.07 -4.31
CA ALA A 330 -11.14 -0.24 -4.96
C ALA A 330 -10.69 1.23 -5.00
N THR A 331 -10.21 1.78 -3.87
CA THR A 331 -9.73 3.17 -3.77
C THR A 331 -8.49 3.43 -4.63
N LEU A 332 -7.60 2.45 -4.77
CA LEU A 332 -6.42 2.59 -5.61
C LEU A 332 -6.79 2.60 -7.10
N ASN A 333 -7.60 1.65 -7.56
CA ASN A 333 -8.14 1.64 -8.92
C ASN A 333 -8.92 2.93 -9.24
N MET A 334 -9.71 3.40 -8.27
CA MET A 334 -10.45 4.66 -8.31
C MET A 334 -9.55 5.88 -8.52
N ILE A 335 -8.46 6.01 -7.74
CA ILE A 335 -7.46 7.09 -7.93
C ILE A 335 -6.84 7.01 -9.33
N LEU A 336 -6.38 5.82 -9.75
CA LEU A 336 -5.70 5.62 -11.03
C LEU A 336 -6.61 5.94 -12.22
N THR A 337 -7.87 5.48 -12.18
CA THR A 337 -8.87 5.80 -13.21
C THR A 337 -9.16 7.29 -13.29
N VAL A 338 -9.37 7.98 -12.16
CA VAL A 338 -9.61 9.44 -12.17
C VAL A 338 -8.39 10.21 -12.68
N ALA A 339 -7.19 9.88 -12.20
CA ALA A 339 -5.95 10.53 -12.62
C ALA A 339 -5.67 10.33 -14.13
N GLY A 340 -5.88 9.12 -14.65
CA GLY A 340 -5.59 8.80 -16.04
C GLY A 340 -6.66 9.23 -17.04
N GLU A 341 -7.95 8.99 -16.75
CA GLU A 341 -9.04 9.25 -17.70
C GLU A 341 -9.49 10.71 -17.69
N LEU A 342 -9.67 11.33 -16.51
CA LEU A 342 -10.08 12.73 -16.43
C LEU A 342 -8.90 13.70 -16.50
N TYR A 343 -7.81 13.42 -15.78
CA TYR A 343 -6.63 14.29 -15.71
C TYR A 343 -5.50 13.93 -16.70
N GLY A 344 -5.71 12.93 -17.57
CA GLY A 344 -4.86 12.64 -18.72
C GLY A 344 -3.55 11.90 -18.43
N GLN A 345 -3.39 11.38 -17.21
CA GLN A 345 -2.19 10.64 -16.78
C GLN A 345 -2.25 9.18 -17.23
N ARG A 346 -2.28 8.98 -18.55
CA ARG A 346 -2.51 7.66 -19.18
C ARG A 346 -1.45 6.63 -18.80
N ASP A 347 -0.25 7.10 -18.46
CA ASP A 347 0.86 6.32 -17.92
C ASP A 347 0.51 5.57 -16.62
N LEU A 348 -0.44 6.08 -15.82
CA LEU A 348 -0.85 5.41 -14.58
C LEU A 348 -1.91 4.32 -14.79
N LEU A 349 -2.50 4.21 -15.98
CA LEU A 349 -3.63 3.31 -16.24
C LEU A 349 -3.23 1.84 -16.39
N GLU A 350 -1.93 1.55 -16.57
CA GLU A 350 -1.36 0.20 -16.68
C GLU A 350 -1.28 -0.52 -15.32
N PHE A 351 -1.13 0.22 -14.23
CA PHE A 351 -1.09 -0.30 -12.85
C PHE A 351 -2.49 -0.59 -12.26
N ARG A 352 -3.53 -0.51 -13.09
CA ARG A 352 -4.91 -0.79 -12.69
C ARG A 352 -5.18 -2.28 -12.76
N ASP A 353 -5.29 -2.91 -11.60
CA ASP A 353 -5.71 -4.29 -11.44
C ASP A 353 -6.88 -4.39 -10.45
N PRO A 354 -8.12 -4.59 -10.93
CA PRO A 354 -9.30 -4.69 -10.07
C PRO A 354 -9.50 -6.12 -9.55
N PHE A 355 -8.94 -7.12 -10.24
CA PHE A 355 -9.25 -8.54 -10.14
C PHE A 355 -7.96 -9.37 -10.34
N PRO A 356 -7.12 -9.53 -9.30
CA PRO A 356 -5.86 -10.26 -9.42
C PRO A 356 -6.10 -11.77 -9.63
N SER A 357 -7.04 -12.32 -8.85
CA SER A 357 -7.36 -13.73 -8.68
C SER A 357 -8.44 -14.21 -9.66
N LEU A 358 -8.36 -13.76 -10.90
CA LEU A 358 -9.36 -13.91 -11.97
C LEU A 358 -8.69 -13.97 -13.34
#